data_AF-A0A9D1RZT9-F1
#
_entry.id   AF-A0A9D1RZT9-F1
#
_cell.length_a   1.000
_cell.length_b   1.000
_cell.length_c   1.000
_cell.angle_alpha   90.00
_cell.angle_beta   90.00
_cell.angle_gamma   90.00
#
_symmetry.space_group_name_H-M   'P 1'
#
loop_
_entity.id
_entity.type
_entity.pdbx_description
1 polymer ?
#
loop_
_entity_poly.entity_id
_entity_poly.type
_entity_poly.pdbx_seq_one_letter_code
_entity_poly.pdbx_strand_id
1 'polypeptide(L)'
;MNLGATELIIIALVIFLLFGATRLPNAARSLGRSMRIFKSEMDEMKTDKDAKTQANAEIAGNQPAGPVNGETPEETRRRLEAQQQAQPQVQPNQQVEGNQYNPNTNGHSTNQ
;
A
#
# COMPACT_ATOMS: atom_id res chain seq x y z
N MET A 1 -16.85 36.47 31.31
CA MET A 1 -15.74 36.36 30.35
C MET A 1 -16.12 35.24 29.40
N ASN A 2 -16.53 35.58 28.18
CA ASN A 2 -17.14 34.62 27.28
C ASN A 2 -16.03 33.94 26.47
N LEU A 3 -15.77 32.66 26.76
CA LEU A 3 -15.08 31.77 25.81
C LEU A 3 -16.01 31.52 24.62
N GLY A 4 -16.18 32.54 23.79
CA GLY A 4 -16.99 32.50 22.59
C GLY A 4 -16.20 31.93 21.41
N ALA A 5 -16.90 31.81 20.28
CA ALA A 5 -16.30 31.38 19.02
C ALA A 5 -15.05 32.22 18.65
N THR A 6 -15.05 33.52 18.96
CA THR A 6 -13.92 34.42 18.72
C THR A 6 -12.63 33.98 19.44
N GLU A 7 -12.72 33.63 20.73
CA GLU A 7 -11.55 33.17 21.51
C GLU A 7 -10.99 31.86 20.93
N LEU A 8 -11.86 30.92 20.55
CA LEU A 8 -11.44 29.65 19.96
C LEU A 8 -10.75 29.84 18.61
N ILE A 9 -11.25 30.78 17.79
CA ILE A 9 -10.61 31.13 16.51
C ILE A 9 -9.21 31.69 16.75
N ILE A 10 -9.04 32.57 17.74
CA ILE A 10 -7.73 33.15 18.09
C ILE A 10 -6.76 32.05 18.53
N ILE A 11 -7.18 31.15 19.41
CA ILE A 11 -6.34 30.03 19.88
C ILE A 11 -5.96 29.11 18.70
N ALA A 12 -6.93 28.77 17.84
CA ALA A 12 -6.67 27.98 16.65
C ALA A 12 -5.67 28.66 15.70
N LEU A 13 -5.76 29.98 15.53
CA LEU A 13 -4.82 30.79 14.76
C LEU A 13 -3.40 30.71 15.32
N VAL A 14 -3.23 30.83 16.64
CA VAL A 14 -1.92 30.72 17.30
C VAL A 14 -1.32 29.33 17.07
N ILE A 15 -2.10 28.26 17.27
CA ILE A 15 -1.66 26.88 17.01
C ILE A 15 -1.32 26.71 15.52
N PHE A 16 -2.12 27.27 14.61
CA PHE A 16 -1.88 27.21 13.18
C PHE A 16 -0.56 27.91 12.78
N LEU A 17 -0.21 29.03 13.42
CA LEU A 17 1.06 29.71 13.19
C LEU A 17 2.26 28.92 13.72
N LEU A 18 2.12 28.25 14.87
CA LEU A 18 3.20 27.44 15.46
C LEU A 18 3.44 26.13 14.71
N PHE A 19 2.38 25.43 14.31
CA PHE A 19 2.46 24.11 13.69
C PHE A 19 2.39 24.15 12.16
N GLY A 20 1.82 25.20 11.58
CA GLY A 20 1.67 25.40 10.14
C GLY A 20 0.45 24.71 9.53
N ALA A 21 0.12 25.13 8.30
CA ALA A 21 -1.05 24.68 7.54
C ALA A 21 -1.07 23.19 7.21
N THR A 22 0.08 22.52 7.21
CA THR A 22 0.20 21.12 6.81
C THR A 22 0.20 20.17 8.01
N ARG A 23 0.67 20.57 9.19
CA ARG A 23 0.81 19.63 10.33
C ARG A 23 -0.48 19.43 11.10
N LEU A 24 -1.28 20.49 11.26
CA LEU A 24 -2.58 20.44 11.92
C LEU A 24 -3.57 19.48 11.23
N PRO A 25 -3.80 19.55 9.88
CA PRO A 25 -4.69 18.60 9.21
C PRO A 25 -4.12 17.18 9.16
N ASN A 26 -2.80 17.01 9.11
CA ASN A 26 -2.20 15.68 9.14
C ASN A 26 -2.40 15.00 10.50
N ALA A 27 -2.16 15.72 11.60
CA ALA A 27 -2.41 15.23 12.95
C ALA A 27 -3.90 14.92 13.18
N ALA A 28 -4.81 15.81 12.73
CA ALA A 28 -6.24 15.59 12.84
C ALA A 28 -6.70 14.35 12.04
N ARG A 29 -6.17 14.13 10.82
CA ARG A 29 -6.50 12.95 10.01
C ARG A 29 -6.01 11.65 10.65
N SER A 30 -4.80 11.61 11.21
CA SER A 30 -4.30 10.40 11.89
C SER A 30 -5.08 10.12 13.17
N LEU A 31 -5.34 11.14 13.99
CA LEU A 31 -6.12 11.02 15.22
C LEU A 31 -7.57 10.59 14.92
N GLY A 32 -8.20 11.15 13.89
CA GLY A 32 -9.56 10.79 13.48
C GLY A 32 -9.70 9.34 13.03
N ARG A 33 -8.70 8.78 12.34
CA ARG A 33 -8.68 7.34 11.98
C ARG A 33 -8.61 6.46 13.22
N SER A 34 -7.70 6.76 14.16
CA SER A 34 -7.58 6.00 15.41
C SER A 34 -8.84 6.10 16.26
N MET A 35 -9.45 7.28 16.34
CA MET A 35 -10.71 7.49 17.08
C MET A 35 -11.87 6.72 16.45
N ARG A 36 -11.95 6.62 15.12
CA ARG A 36 -13.01 5.87 14.44
C ARG A 36 -12.93 4.38 14.76
N ILE A 37 -11.74 3.79 14.65
CA ILE A 37 -11.50 2.37 14.95
C ILE A 37 -11.84 2.09 16.41
N PHE A 38 -11.31 2.91 17.32
CA PHE A 38 -11.58 2.79 18.74
C PHE A 38 -13.07 2.93 19.08
N LYS A 39 -13.79 3.86 18.44
CA LYS A 39 -15.23 4.02 18.64
C LYS A 39 -16.02 2.83 18.11
N SER A 40 -15.63 2.27 16.96
CA SER A 40 -16.26 1.07 16.41
C SER A 40 -16.06 -0.14 17.32
N GLU A 41 -14.83 -0.39 17.80
CA GLU A 41 -14.56 -1.48 18.75
C GLU A 41 -15.29 -1.28 20.08
N MET A 42 -15.33 -0.04 20.60
CA MET A 42 -16.09 0.29 21.81
C MET A 42 -17.60 0.13 21.66
N ASP A 43 -18.16 0.50 20.52
CA ASP A 43 -19.58 0.31 20.25
C ASP A 43 -19.89 -1.18 20.04
N GLU A 44 -19.01 -1.97 19.43
CA GLU A 44 -19.16 -3.42 19.28
C GLU A 44 -19.19 -4.14 20.64
N MET A 45 -18.35 -3.71 21.59
CA MET A 45 -18.39 -4.20 22.98
C MET A 45 -19.70 -3.84 23.71
N LYS A 46 -20.38 -2.76 23.31
CA LYS A 46 -21.68 -2.37 23.87
C LYS A 46 -22.84 -3.06 23.15
N THR A 47 -22.66 -3.36 21.86
CA THR A 47 -23.64 -3.95 20.94
C THR A 47 -23.63 -5.48 20.94
N ASP A 48 -22.71 -6.16 21.65
CA ASP A 48 -22.78 -7.61 21.90
C ASP A 48 -24.05 -8.04 22.70
N LYS A 49 -24.89 -7.08 23.14
CA LYS A 49 -26.26 -7.36 23.62
C LYS A 49 -27.36 -7.25 22.55
N ASP A 50 -27.12 -6.58 21.42
CA ASP A 50 -28.14 -6.29 20.41
C ASP A 50 -27.52 -6.29 19.00
N ALA A 51 -27.31 -7.50 18.48
CA ALA A 51 -26.94 -7.87 17.11
C ALA A 51 -26.77 -6.76 16.03
N LYS A 52 -25.54 -6.71 15.49
CA LYS A 52 -25.26 -6.72 14.04
C LYS A 52 -25.75 -5.50 13.26
N THR A 53 -24.95 -4.43 13.19
CA THR A 53 -24.99 -3.53 12.02
C THR A 53 -23.61 -2.92 11.79
N GLN A 54 -23.26 -2.81 10.49
CA GLN A 54 -22.21 -1.96 9.91
C GLN A 54 -20.88 -2.64 9.55
N ALA A 55 -20.98 -3.71 8.76
CA ALA A 55 -20.02 -3.92 7.68
C ALA A 55 -20.13 -2.78 6.65
N ASN A 56 -19.55 -1.59 6.90
CA ASN A 56 -19.33 -0.56 5.87
C ASN A 56 -18.36 0.57 6.28
N ALA A 57 -17.12 0.25 6.63
CA ALA A 57 -16.07 1.27 6.78
C ALA A 57 -14.82 0.99 5.95
N GLU A 58 -14.84 -0.04 5.10
CA GLU A 58 -13.67 -0.52 4.36
C GLU A 58 -13.26 0.36 3.17
N ILE A 59 -14.00 1.41 2.81
CA ILE A 59 -13.73 2.22 1.62
C ILE A 59 -13.72 3.74 1.92
N ALA A 60 -12.88 4.22 2.85
CA ALA A 60 -12.62 5.68 2.94
C ALA A 60 -11.27 6.09 3.59
N GLY A 61 -10.29 5.19 3.64
CA GLY A 61 -8.96 5.48 4.19
C GLY A 61 -7.79 5.06 3.31
N ASN A 62 -8.03 4.19 2.33
CA ASN A 62 -7.04 3.78 1.34
C ASN A 62 -7.11 4.69 0.12
N GLN A 63 -6.85 6.00 0.31
CA GLN A 63 -6.13 6.70 -0.74
C GLN A 63 -4.71 6.15 -0.65
N PRO A 64 -4.20 5.48 -1.70
CA PRO A 64 -2.76 5.29 -1.82
C PRO A 64 -2.16 6.68 -1.63
N ALA A 65 -1.20 6.82 -0.73
CA ALA A 65 -0.30 7.94 -0.80
C ALA A 65 0.34 7.88 -2.19
N GLY A 66 -0.21 8.63 -3.14
CA GLY A 66 0.51 8.99 -4.34
C GLY A 66 1.84 9.63 -3.90
N PRO A 67 2.95 9.34 -4.59
CA PRO A 67 4.23 9.94 -4.22
C PRO A 67 4.07 11.46 -4.20
N VAL A 68 4.46 12.08 -3.08
CA VAL A 68 4.31 13.52 -2.80
C VAL A 68 5.46 14.31 -3.45
N ASN A 69 5.80 13.98 -4.69
CA ASN A 69 6.63 14.81 -5.57
C ASN A 69 5.79 15.01 -6.83
N GLY A 70 5.78 16.22 -7.39
CA GLY A 70 4.87 16.66 -8.47
C GLY A 70 5.01 15.93 -9.82
N GLU A 71 5.31 14.64 -9.81
CA GLU A 71 5.29 13.74 -10.94
C GLU A 71 3.83 13.47 -11.31
N THR A 72 3.48 13.89 -12.53
CA THR A 72 2.14 13.64 -13.06
C THR A 72 1.91 12.14 -13.26
N PRO A 73 0.66 11.64 -13.26
CA PRO A 73 0.36 10.22 -13.55
C PRO A 73 0.99 9.71 -14.86
N GLU A 74 1.26 10.62 -15.80
CA GLU A 74 1.98 10.38 -17.06
C GLU A 74 3.46 9.99 -16.85
N GLU A 75 4.20 10.65 -15.95
CA GLU A 75 5.61 10.32 -15.67
C GLU A 75 5.76 8.97 -14.98
N THR A 76 4.83 8.64 -14.08
CA THR A 76 4.78 7.33 -13.44
C THR A 76 4.60 6.21 -14.46
N ARG A 77 3.71 6.41 -15.45
CA ARG A 77 3.47 5.46 -16.55
C ARG A 77 4.71 5.31 -17.43
N ARG A 78 5.32 6.41 -17.84
CA ARG A 78 6.54 6.40 -18.66
C ARG A 78 7.70 5.68 -18.00
N ARG A 79 7.87 5.80 -16.67
CA ARG A 79 8.90 5.05 -15.93
C ARG A 79 8.60 3.55 -15.86
N LEU A 80 7.34 3.14 -15.73
CA LEU A 80 6.95 1.73 -15.79
C LEU A 80 7.23 1.16 -17.19
N GLU A 81 6.87 1.89 -18.24
CA GLU A 81 7.08 1.50 -19.63
C GLU A 81 8.57 1.39 -19.98
N ALA A 82 9.39 2.37 -19.54
CA ALA A 82 10.84 2.37 -19.73
C ALA A 82 11.54 1.22 -19.00
N GLN A 83 11.06 0.83 -17.81
CA GLN A 83 11.56 -0.35 -17.09
C GLN A 83 11.16 -1.67 -17.78
N GLN A 84 10.02 -1.70 -18.47
CA GLN A 84 9.58 -2.87 -19.21
C GLN A 84 10.42 -3.11 -20.49
N GLN A 85 10.85 -2.03 -21.14
CA GLN A 85 11.67 -2.09 -22.36
C GLN A 85 13.16 -2.40 -22.10
N ALA A 86 13.62 -2.35 -20.84
CA ALA A 86 15.00 -2.63 -20.49
C ALA A 86 15.28 -4.10 -20.07
N GLN A 87 14.33 -5.03 -20.27
CA GLN A 87 14.61 -6.45 -20.03
C GLN A 87 15.62 -7.00 -21.07
N PRO A 88 16.79 -7.50 -20.65
CA PRO A 88 17.65 -8.30 -21.51
C PRO A 88 16.90 -9.60 -21.83
N GLN A 89 16.57 -9.83 -23.10
CA GLN A 89 15.95 -11.09 -23.51
C GLN A 89 16.91 -12.26 -23.30
N VAL A 90 16.63 -13.10 -22.31
CA VAL A 90 17.23 -14.44 -22.21
C VAL A 90 16.48 -15.37 -23.17
N GLN A 91 17.05 -15.55 -24.37
CA GLN A 91 16.49 -16.38 -25.42
C GLN A 91 16.79 -17.87 -25.13
N PRO A 92 15.79 -18.77 -25.09
CA PRO A 92 16.04 -20.20 -24.93
C PRO A 92 16.53 -20.77 -26.26
N ASN A 93 17.84 -20.96 -26.38
CA ASN A 93 18.49 -21.44 -27.60
C ASN A 93 18.23 -22.95 -27.81
N GLN A 94 17.16 -23.27 -28.53
CA GLN A 94 16.95 -24.58 -29.15
C GLN A 94 17.71 -24.61 -30.47
N GLN A 95 18.96 -25.09 -30.47
CA GLN A 95 19.67 -25.55 -31.68
C GLN A 95 21.05 -26.10 -31.29
N VAL A 96 21.12 -27.43 -31.12
CA VAL A 96 22.31 -28.25 -31.44
C VAL A 96 21.80 -29.63 -31.88
N GLU A 97 21.22 -29.65 -33.07
CA GLU A 97 20.93 -30.87 -33.82
C GLU A 97 22.23 -31.30 -34.51
N GLY A 98 22.77 -32.46 -34.13
CA GLY A 98 23.97 -33.03 -34.76
C GLY A 98 25.00 -33.56 -33.78
N ASN A 99 24.70 -34.67 -33.11
CA ASN A 99 25.73 -35.61 -32.63
C ASN A 99 25.11 -37.00 -32.51
N GLN A 100 25.16 -37.72 -33.63
CA GLN A 100 24.81 -39.11 -33.74
C GLN A 100 26.09 -39.94 -33.56
N TYR A 101 26.36 -40.47 -32.37
CA TYR A 101 27.13 -41.71 -32.20
C TYR A 101 26.84 -42.42 -30.87
N ASN A 102 26.47 -43.68 -31.04
CA ASN A 102 26.13 -44.77 -30.13
C ASN A 102 27.37 -45.29 -29.37
N PRO A 103 27.25 -45.80 -28.13
CA PRO A 103 27.29 -47.27 -28.02
C PRO A 103 26.42 -47.84 -26.89
N ASN A 104 25.46 -48.64 -27.34
CA ASN A 104 24.99 -49.89 -26.75
C ASN A 104 26.07 -50.58 -25.90
N THR A 105 25.83 -50.73 -24.59
CA THR A 105 26.44 -51.81 -23.81
C THR A 105 25.36 -52.45 -22.95
N ASN A 106 24.76 -53.49 -23.51
CA ASN A 106 24.03 -54.50 -22.75
C ASN A 106 24.98 -55.21 -21.78
N GLY A 107 24.56 -55.31 -20.52
CA GLY A 107 24.85 -56.45 -19.65
C GLY A 107 26.23 -56.51 -18.99
N HIS A 108 26.26 -56.35 -17.66
CA HIS A 108 26.60 -57.46 -16.77
C HIS A 108 26.26 -57.09 -15.32
N SER A 109 25.10 -57.57 -14.86
CA SER A 109 24.90 -57.90 -13.45
C SER A 109 25.39 -59.34 -13.30
N THR A 110 26.51 -59.55 -12.63
CA THR A 110 26.87 -60.88 -12.12
C THR A 110 27.69 -60.71 -10.84
N ASN A 111 27.13 -61.33 -9.80
CA ASN A 111 27.74 -61.61 -8.50
C ASN A 111 28.93 -62.55 -8.70
N GLN A 112 30.05 -62.27 -8.03
CA GLN A 112 30.82 -63.23 -7.24
C GLN A 112 31.51 -62.45 -6.12
#